data_AF-A0A0S7XLB2-F1
#
_entry.id   AF-A0A0S7XLB2-F1
#
_cell.length_a   1.000
_cell.length_b   1.000
_cell.length_c   1.000
_cell.angle_alpha   90.00
_cell.angle_beta   90.00
_cell.angle_gamma   90.00
#
_symmetry.space_group_name_H-M   'P 1'
#
loop_
_entity.id
_entity.type
_entity.pdbx_description
1 polymer ?
#
loop_
_entity_poly.entity_id
_entity_poly.type
_entity_poly.pdbx_seq_one_letter_code
_entity_poly.pdbx_strand_id
1 'polypeptide(L)'
;MVKVSQTKSDNDKLRGILNGLCEKYGFRLLETGWARTTFDVHKMEPQRKLHLLVRVESFATTSGEIRLFDAEAADFANELGVLLERTFPAVSEATVIKSYSE
;
A
#
# COMPACT_ATOMS: atom_id res chain seq x y z
N MET A 1 1.43 38.10 -5.00
CA MET A 1 0.96 36.81 -5.52
C MET A 1 1.60 35.71 -4.70
N VAL A 2 0.83 35.01 -3.86
CA VAL A 2 1.33 33.87 -3.08
C VAL A 2 1.15 32.62 -3.94
N LYS A 3 2.25 31.99 -4.36
CA LYS A 3 2.21 30.66 -4.98
C LYS A 3 2.12 29.64 -3.85
N VAL A 4 0.93 29.09 -3.63
CA VAL A 4 0.75 27.91 -2.77
C VAL A 4 1.18 26.70 -3.60
N SER A 5 2.44 26.29 -3.46
CA SER A 5 2.89 24.99 -3.96
C SER A 5 2.31 23.93 -3.05
N GLN A 6 1.21 23.28 -3.45
CA GLN A 6 0.73 22.08 -2.76
C GLN A 6 1.69 20.94 -3.06
N THR A 7 2.73 20.79 -2.23
CA THR A 7 3.50 19.56 -2.17
C THR A 7 2.52 18.44 -1.80
N LYS A 8 2.34 17.44 -2.67
CA LYS A 8 1.49 16.29 -2.37
C LYS A 8 1.91 15.69 -1.03
N SER A 9 0.94 15.42 -0.16
CA SER A 9 1.19 14.73 1.10
C SER A 9 1.79 13.35 0.83
N ASP A 10 2.58 12.84 1.75
CA ASP A 10 3.14 11.49 1.62
C ASP A 10 2.04 10.42 1.51
N ASN A 11 0.88 10.67 2.12
CA ASN A 11 -0.31 9.83 1.93
C ASN A 11 -0.84 9.86 0.49
N ASP A 12 -0.84 11.03 -0.17
CA ASP A 12 -1.27 11.14 -1.57
C ASP A 12 -0.30 10.43 -2.51
N LYS A 13 1.01 10.48 -2.21
CA LYS A 13 2.03 9.74 -2.95
C LYS A 13 1.86 8.24 -2.76
N LEU A 14 1.68 7.80 -1.52
CA LEU A 14 1.46 6.40 -1.18
C LEU A 14 0.20 5.87 -1.86
N ARG A 15 -0.92 6.60 -1.79
CA ARG A 15 -2.16 6.27 -2.50
C ARG A 15 -1.92 6.16 -4.02
N GLY A 16 -1.13 7.06 -4.60
CA GLY A 16 -0.75 7.01 -6.01
C GLY A 16 0.02 5.73 -6.39
N ILE A 17 1.02 5.36 -5.59
CA ILE A 17 1.79 4.12 -5.78
C ILE A 17 0.87 2.90 -5.70
N LEU A 18 0.04 2.84 -4.66
CA LEU A 18 -0.84 1.71 -4.41
C LEU A 18 -1.90 1.56 -5.50
N ASN A 19 -2.50 2.65 -5.97
CA ASN A 19 -3.43 2.61 -7.09
C ASN A 19 -2.75 2.10 -8.37
N GLY A 20 -1.56 2.61 -8.71
CA GLY A 20 -0.84 2.15 -9.90
C GLY A 20 -0.48 0.66 -9.85
N LEU A 21 -0.07 0.16 -8.68
CA LEU A 21 0.16 -1.26 -8.50
C LEU A 21 -1.14 -2.06 -8.53
N CYS A 22 -2.23 -1.59 -7.91
CA CYS A 22 -3.50 -2.29 -7.94
C CYS A 22 -4.03 -2.43 -9.37
N GLU A 23 -3.91 -1.39 -10.21
CA GLU A 23 -4.27 -1.45 -11.63
C GLU A 23 -3.41 -2.48 -12.38
N LYS A 24 -2.10 -2.49 -12.14
CA LYS A 24 -1.16 -3.45 -12.77
C LYS A 24 -1.50 -4.91 -12.46
N TYR A 25 -1.87 -5.21 -11.21
CA TYR A 25 -2.13 -6.57 -10.75
C TYR A 25 -3.62 -6.96 -10.77
N GLY A 26 -4.51 -6.04 -11.17
CA GLY A 26 -5.96 -6.29 -11.17
C GLY A 26 -6.59 -6.35 -9.77
N PHE A 27 -5.97 -5.71 -8.79
CA PHE A 27 -6.45 -5.62 -7.41
C PHE A 27 -7.26 -4.35 -7.17
N ARG A 28 -7.90 -4.27 -6.01
CA ARG A 28 -8.67 -3.10 -5.57
C ARG A 28 -8.11 -2.53 -4.29
N LEU A 29 -7.87 -1.22 -4.30
CA LEU A 29 -7.49 -0.47 -3.12
C LEU A 29 -8.74 0.01 -2.38
N LEU A 30 -8.80 -0.25 -1.07
CA LEU A 30 -9.76 0.35 -0.16
C LEU A 30 -9.01 1.13 0.91
N GLU A 31 -9.43 2.38 1.10
CA GLU A 31 -8.88 3.24 2.14
C GLU A 31 -9.82 3.30 3.33
N THR A 32 -9.30 3.05 4.52
CA THR A 32 -10.05 3.05 5.78
C THR A 32 -9.28 3.77 6.88
N GLY A 33 -9.98 4.20 7.94
CA GLY A 33 -9.36 4.82 9.11
C GLY A 33 -9.21 6.35 9.02
N TRP A 34 -9.80 7.05 10.00
CA TRP A 34 -9.77 8.53 10.10
C TRP A 34 -8.50 9.07 10.77
N ALA A 35 -8.00 8.41 11.82
CA ALA A 35 -6.82 8.85 12.58
C ALA A 35 -5.50 8.25 12.06
N ARG A 36 -5.58 7.04 11.50
CA ARG A 36 -4.48 6.35 10.80
C ARG A 36 -5.04 5.79 9.51
N THR A 37 -4.66 6.40 8.39
CA THR A 37 -5.10 5.94 7.09
C THR A 37 -4.49 4.57 6.84
N THR A 38 -5.37 3.60 6.60
CA THR A 38 -5.03 2.22 6.31
C THR A 38 -5.46 1.93 4.88
N PHE A 39 -4.55 1.35 4.11
CA PHE A 39 -4.76 0.99 2.73
C PHE A 39 -4.80 -0.53 2.62
N ASP A 40 -5.97 -1.04 2.26
CA ASP A 40 -6.24 -2.46 2.12
C ASP A 40 -6.35 -2.83 0.65
N VAL A 41 -5.51 -3.75 0.20
CA VAL A 41 -5.48 -4.28 -1.16
C VAL A 41 -6.25 -5.59 -1.18
N HIS A 42 -7.24 -5.65 -2.06
CA HIS A 42 -8.13 -6.78 -2.18
C HIS A 42 -8.14 -7.37 -3.58
N LYS A 43 -8.35 -8.68 -3.66
CA LYS A 43 -8.77 -9.35 -4.88
C LYS A 43 -10.29 -9.46 -4.91
N MET A 44 -10.88 -9.23 -6.07
CA MET A 44 -12.31 -9.51 -6.28
C MET A 44 -12.48 -10.98 -6.63
N GLU A 45 -13.15 -11.73 -5.77
CA GLU A 45 -13.50 -13.13 -6.05
C GLU A 45 -14.80 -13.24 -6.86
N PRO A 46 -15.04 -14.37 -7.58
CA PRO A 46 -16.23 -14.58 -8.41
C PRO A 46 -17.55 -14.37 -7.68
N GLN A 47 -17.57 -14.59 -6.36
CA GLN A 47 -18.75 -14.41 -5.50
C GLN A 47 -18.93 -12.95 -5.00
N ARG A 48 -18.24 -11.97 -5.61
CA ARG A 48 -18.18 -10.57 -5.14
C ARG A 48 -17.65 -10.41 -3.72
N LYS A 49 -16.90 -11.41 -3.24
CA LYS A 49 -16.21 -11.35 -1.96
C LYS A 49 -14.89 -10.61 -2.15
N LEU A 50 -14.61 -9.68 -1.25
CA LEU A 50 -13.30 -9.03 -1.18
C LEU A 50 -12.39 -9.92 -0.36
N HIS A 51 -11.32 -10.40 -0.99
CA HIS A 51 -10.29 -11.17 -0.32
C HIS A 51 -9.11 -10.26 -0.01
N LEU A 52 -8.75 -10.12 1.27
CA LEU A 52 -7.68 -9.23 1.71
C LEU A 52 -6.33 -9.86 1.38
N LEU A 53 -5.54 -9.15 0.58
CA LEU A 53 -4.23 -9.60 0.14
C LEU A 53 -3.11 -8.92 0.94
N VAL A 54 -3.15 -7.59 1.02
CA VAL A 54 -2.11 -6.75 1.61
C VAL A 54 -2.74 -5.60 2.40
N ARG A 55 -2.14 -5.23 3.53
CA ARG A 55 -2.46 -4.00 4.28
C ARG A 55 -1.22 -3.15 4.47
N VAL A 56 -1.40 -1.86 4.27
CA VAL A 56 -0.35 -0.84 4.44
C VAL A 56 -0.92 0.30 5.27
N GLU A 57 -0.24 0.70 6.32
CA GLU A 57 -0.63 1.88 7.10
C GLU A 57 0.06 3.13 6.54
N SER A 58 -0.50 4.33 6.76
CA SER A 58 0.12 5.58 6.32
C SER A 58 1.56 5.77 6.85
N PHE A 59 1.86 5.18 8.00
CA PHE A 59 3.20 5.14 8.58
C PHE A 59 4.20 4.32 7.77
N ALA A 60 3.77 3.49 6.82
CA ALA A 60 4.67 2.75 5.93
C ALA A 60 5.56 3.68 5.09
N THR A 61 5.18 4.95 4.93
CA THR A 61 6.04 6.01 4.37
C THR A 61 7.29 6.32 5.22
N THR A 62 7.35 5.78 6.44
CA THR A 62 8.48 5.89 7.37
C THR A 62 8.99 4.54 7.85
N SER A 63 8.11 3.59 8.21
CA SER A 63 8.52 2.27 8.68
C SER A 63 8.84 1.27 7.57
N GLY A 64 8.33 1.49 6.35
CA GLY A 64 8.46 0.54 5.25
C GLY A 64 7.69 -0.77 5.45
N GLU A 65 6.80 -0.84 6.45
CA GLU A 65 6.09 -2.09 6.77
C GLU A 65 4.91 -2.36 5.82
N ILE A 66 4.90 -3.59 5.29
CA ILE A 66 3.85 -4.09 4.40
C ILE A 66 3.34 -5.41 5.00
N ARG A 67 2.05 -5.49 5.35
CA ARG A 67 1.47 -6.74 5.85
C ARG A 67 0.88 -7.55 4.70
N LEU A 68 1.37 -8.77 4.51
CA LEU A 68 0.93 -9.71 3.49
C LEU A 68 0.07 -10.80 4.12
N PHE A 69 -1.20 -10.87 3.74
CA PHE A 69 -2.16 -11.87 4.24
C PHE A 69 -2.33 -13.08 3.30
N ASP A 70 -1.96 -12.93 2.03
CA ASP A 70 -2.06 -14.00 1.04
C ASP A 70 -0.81 -14.07 0.17
N ALA A 71 -0.30 -15.28 -0.06
CA ALA A 71 0.93 -15.51 -0.83
C ALA A 71 0.78 -15.12 -2.31
N GLU A 72 -0.44 -15.09 -2.84
CA GLU A 72 -0.72 -14.65 -4.22
C GLU A 72 -0.24 -13.21 -4.47
N ALA A 73 -0.22 -12.37 -3.43
CA ALA A 73 0.22 -10.98 -3.53
C ALA A 73 1.70 -10.77 -3.17
N ALA A 74 2.53 -11.83 -3.13
CA ALA A 74 3.95 -11.72 -2.81
C ALA A 74 4.70 -10.81 -3.81
N ASP A 75 4.45 -10.94 -5.11
CA ASP A 75 5.08 -10.10 -6.14
C ASP A 75 4.66 -8.64 -6.01
N PHE A 76 3.38 -8.41 -5.73
CA PHE A 76 2.85 -7.08 -5.43
C PHE A 76 3.53 -6.46 -4.21
N ALA A 77 3.68 -7.22 -3.11
CA ALA A 77 4.28 -6.73 -1.88
C ALA A 77 5.78 -6.42 -2.05
N ASN A 78 6.51 -7.25 -2.80
CA ASN A 78 7.90 -7.01 -3.14
C ASN A 78 8.07 -5.73 -3.98
N GLU A 79 7.26 -5.56 -5.03
CA GLU A 79 7.32 -4.37 -5.87
C GLU A 79 6.93 -3.10 -5.11
N LEU A 80 5.93 -3.20 -4.23
CA LEU A 80 5.58 -2.12 -3.31
C LEU A 80 6.76 -1.74 -2.41
N GLY A 81 7.47 -2.71 -1.83
CA GLY A 81 8.64 -2.44 -0.99
C GLY A 81 9.71 -1.62 -1.72
N VAL A 82 10.06 -2.03 -2.94
CA VAL A 82 11.02 -1.31 -3.80
C VAL A 82 10.54 0.12 -4.11
N LEU A 83 9.23 0.31 -4.35
CA LEU A 83 8.67 1.64 -4.61
C LEU A 83 8.65 2.52 -3.36
N LEU A 84 8.45 1.95 -2.17
CA LEU A 84 8.51 2.68 -0.91
C LEU A 84 9.92 3.20 -0.65
N GLU A 85 10.93 2.35 -0.74
CA GLU A 85 12.36 2.72 -0.57
C GLU A 85 12.80 3.80 -1.55
N ARG A 86 12.34 3.73 -2.81
CA ARG A 86 12.68 4.72 -3.84
C ARG A 86 11.97 6.05 -3.65
N THR A 87 10.74 6.04 -3.14
CA THR A 87 9.90 7.25 -3.09
C THR A 87 10.03 8.00 -1.77
N PHE A 88 10.24 7.28 -0.67
CA PHE A 88 10.25 7.83 0.68
C PHE A 88 11.65 7.70 1.28
N PRO A 89 12.41 8.82 1.39
CA PRO A 89 13.77 8.78 1.94
C PRO A 89 13.87 8.27 3.38
N ALA A 90 12.77 8.30 4.13
CA ALA A 90 12.70 7.79 5.50
C ALA A 90 12.67 6.25 5.56
N VAL A 91 12.29 5.58 4.45
CA VAL A 91 12.27 4.13 4.34
C VAL A 91 13.63 3.66 3.85
N SER A 92 14.47 3.18 4.78
CA SER A 92 15.78 2.61 4.42
C SER A 92 15.68 1.18 3.89
N GLU A 93 14.75 0.40 4.42
CA GLU A 93 14.47 -0.98 4.02
C GLU A 93 12.99 -1.25 4.24
N ALA A 94 12.28 -1.70 3.20
CA ALA A 94 10.89 -2.09 3.32
C ALA A 94 10.78 -3.55 3.79
N THR A 95 9.94 -3.79 4.79
CA THR A 95 9.76 -5.11 5.41
C THR A 95 8.39 -5.68 5.08
N VAL A 96 8.37 -6.88 4.48
CA VAL A 96 7.13 -7.63 4.23
C VAL A 96 6.85 -8.59 5.38
N ILE A 97 5.83 -8.28 6.17
CA ILE A 97 5.37 -9.10 7.30
C ILE A 97 4.32 -10.07 6.79
N LYS A 98 4.65 -11.36 6.77
CA LYS A 98 3.73 -12.43 6.37
C LYS A 98 2.81 -12.78 7.55
N SER A 99 1.51 -12.65 7.34
CA SER A 99 0.44 -12.92 8.32
C SER A 99 -0.63 -13.80 7.69
N TYR A 100 -0.22 -14.96 7.17
CA TYR A 100 -1.14 -15.98 6.70
C TYR A 100 -1.97 -16.47 7.89
N SER A 101 -3.29 -16.35 7.81
CA SER A 101 -4.18 -16.99 8.78
C SER A 101 -4.03 -18.51 8.60
N GLU A 102 -3.54 -19.20 9.63
CA GLU A 102 -3.58 -20.68 9.73
C GLU A 102 -5.01 -21.21 9.86
#